data_AF-A0A7C2A421-F1
#
_entry.id   AF-A0A7C2A421-F1
#
_cell.length_a   1.000
_cell.length_b   1.000
_cell.length_c   1.000
_cell.angle_alpha   90.00
_cell.angle_beta   90.00
_cell.angle_gamma   90.00
#
_symmetry.space_group_name_H-M   'P 1'
#
loop_
_entity.id
_entity.type
_entity.pdbx_description
1 polymer ?
#
loop_
_entity_poly.entity_id
_entity_poly.type
_entity_poly.pdbx_seq_one_letter_code
_entity_poly.pdbx_strand_id
1 'polypeptide(L)' 'MKPKKWKVTELKRFSKILLQISQYDFDIGEYVIVGSISIEEEDLESRESWLKVIEMMNQELSQKNS' A
#
# COMPACT_ATOMS: atom_id res chain seq x y z
N MET A 1 2.05 8.28 19.10
CA MET A 1 2.04 8.34 17.62
C MET A 1 0.88 7.47 17.16
N LYS A 2 -0.11 8.01 16.42
CA LYS A 2 -1.28 7.22 16.00
C LYS A 2 -0.84 6.05 15.08
N PRO A 3 -1.42 4.85 15.22
CA PRO A 3 -1.08 3.71 14.36
C PRO A 3 -1.43 4.03 12.90
N LYS A 4 -0.47 3.95 11.97
CA LYS A 4 -0.71 4.26 10.55
C LYS A 4 -1.23 3.03 9.79
N LYS A 5 -2.49 3.02 9.32
CA LYS A 5 -3.02 1.96 8.44
C LYS A 5 -2.71 2.24 6.98
N TRP A 6 -2.30 1.24 6.22
CA TRP A 6 -1.88 1.37 4.83
C TRP A 6 -2.75 0.52 3.91
N LYS A 7 -2.92 0.98 2.67
CA LYS A 7 -3.63 0.26 1.62
C LYS A 7 -2.88 0.39 0.29
N VAL A 8 -2.81 -0.68 -0.48
CA VAL A 8 -2.43 -0.62 -1.89
C VAL A 8 -3.64 -0.88 -2.75
N THR A 9 -3.79 -0.07 -3.80
CA THR A 9 -4.75 -0.30 -4.88
C THR A 9 -3.96 -0.54 -6.15
N GLU A 10 -4.16 -1.69 -6.78
CA GLU A 10 -3.56 -2.01 -8.05
C GLU A 10 -4.43 -1.46 -9.20
N LEU A 11 -3.83 -0.65 -10.06
CA LEU A 11 -4.47 -0.09 -11.24
C LEU A 11 -3.71 -0.58 -12.46
N LYS A 12 -4.39 -1.31 -13.34
CA LYS A 12 -3.79 -1.77 -14.60
C LYS A 12 -3.84 -0.66 -15.65
N ARG A 13 -2.69 -0.28 -16.20
CA ARG A 13 -2.59 0.76 -17.23
C ARG A 13 -1.65 0.32 -18.34
N PHE A 14 -2.23 -0.07 -19.49
CA PHE A 14 -1.49 -0.61 -20.63
C PHE A 14 -0.60 -1.80 -20.20
N SER A 15 0.69 -1.78 -20.56
CA SER A 15 1.71 -2.78 -20.19
C SER A 15 2.32 -2.57 -18.81
N LYS A 16 1.72 -1.73 -17.96
CA LYS A 16 2.23 -1.41 -16.63
C LYS A 16 1.17 -1.62 -15.56
N ILE A 17 1.65 -1.97 -14.39
CA ILE A 17 0.90 -2.08 -13.15
C ILE A 17 1.24 -0.85 -12.31
N LEU A 18 0.24 -0.04 -11.98
CA LEU A 18 0.38 1.09 -11.08
C LEU A 18 -0.13 0.68 -9.70
N LEU A 19 0.77 0.58 -8.74
CA LEU A 19 0.43 0.39 -7.33
C LEU A 19 0.25 1.76 -6.68
N GLN A 20 -0.99 2.11 -6.34
CA GLN A 20 -1.31 3.32 -5.61
C GLN A 20 -1.28 3.03 -4.10
N ILE A 21 -0.44 3.76 -3.36
CA ILE A 21 -0.26 3.60 -1.93
C ILE A 21 -1.06 4.69 -1.22
N SER A 22 -1.95 4.27 -0.32
CA SER A 22 -2.75 5.14 0.51
C SER A 22 -2.51 4.88 1.99
N GLN A 23 -2.56 5.94 2.79
CA GLN A 23 -2.49 5.90 4.24
C GLN A 23 -3.83 6.37 4.81
N TYR A 24 -4.36 5.66 5.82
CA TYR A 24 -5.54 6.12 6.54
C TYR A 24 -5.18 7.34 7.40
N ASP A 25 -5.88 8.44 7.16
CA ASP A 25 -5.81 9.64 7.96
C ASP A 25 -6.95 9.61 8.98
N PHE A 26 -6.59 9.57 10.26
CA PHE A 26 -7.54 9.49 11.37
C PHE A 26 -8.23 10.82 11.67
N ASP A 27 -7.68 11.93 11.20
CA ASP A 27 -8.23 13.26 11.47
C ASP A 27 -9.41 13.55 10.52
N ILE A 28 -9.36 13.00 9.29
CA ILE A 28 -10.44 13.11 8.30
C ILE A 28 -11.25 11.82 8.11
N GLY A 29 -10.77 10.69 8.64
CA GLY A 29 -11.48 9.41 8.58
C GLY A 29 -11.43 8.69 7.23
N GLU A 30 -10.50 9.06 6.35
CA GLU A 30 -10.40 8.57 4.97
C GLU A 30 -8.99 8.10 4.60
N TYR A 31 -8.88 7.33 3.52
CA TYR A 31 -7.58 6.96 2.95
C TYR A 31 -7.09 8.04 2.00
N VAL A 32 -5.93 8.62 2.30
CA VAL A 32 -5.26 9.62 1.46
C VAL A 32 -4.15 8.96 0.66
N ILE A 33 -4.07 9.30 -0.62
CA ILE A 33 -2.99 8.83 -1.50
C ILE A 33 -1.69 9.51 -1.10
N VAL A 34 -0.68 8.73 -0.76
CA VAL A 34 0.62 9.23 -0.32
C VAL A 34 1.73 8.94 -1.33
N GLY A 35 1.48 8.04 -2.28
CA GLY A 35 2.42 7.75 -3.35
C GLY A 35 1.89 6.75 -4.36
N SER A 36 2.68 6.52 -5.40
CA SER A 36 2.40 5.51 -6.42
C SER A 36 3.69 4.92 -6.97
N ILE A 37 3.63 3.66 -7.37
CA ILE A 37 4.75 2.92 -7.95
C ILE A 37 4.31 2.33 -9.27
N SER A 38 5.07 2.57 -10.33
CA SER A 38 4.83 1.93 -11.63
C SER A 38 5.75 0.74 -11.78
N ILE A 39 5.19 -0.41 -12.12
CA ILE A 39 5.88 -1.68 -12.32
C ILE A 39 5.55 -2.14 -13.74
N GLU A 40 6.52 -2.68 -14.47
CA GLU A 40 6.25 -3.31 -15.77
C GLU A 40 5.40 -4.57 -15.54
N GLU A 41 4.45 -4.88 -16.42
CA GLU A 41 3.51 -6.01 -16.23
C GLU A 41 4.23 -7.38 -16.13
N GLU A 42 5.40 -7.48 -16.74
CA GLU A 42 6.26 -8.67 -16.71
C GLU A 42 7.04 -8.85 -15.39
N ASP A 43 7.17 -7.79 -14.59
CA ASP A 43 7.85 -7.81 -13.29
C ASP A 43 6.86 -8.12 -12.14
N LEU A 44 6.40 -9.37 -12.13
CA LEU A 44 5.48 -9.88 -11.11
C LEU A 44 6.12 -10.00 -9.72
N GLU A 45 7.45 -10.18 -9.65
CA GLU A 45 8.19 -10.29 -8.40
C GLU A 45 8.21 -8.97 -7.63
N SER A 46 8.48 -7.85 -8.32
CA SER A 46 8.39 -6.52 -7.72
C SER A 46 6.98 -6.23 -7.22
N ARG A 47 5.96 -6.61 -8.00
CA ARG A 47 4.55 -6.47 -7.61
C ARG A 47 4.25 -7.20 -6.30
N GLU A 48 4.60 -8.49 -6.20
CA GLU A 48 4.35 -9.28 -4.99
C GLU A 48 5.12 -8.74 -3.77
N SER A 49 6.34 -8.28 -3.98
CA SER A 49 7.19 -7.71 -2.92
C SER A 49 6.54 -6.46 -2.31
N TRP A 50 6.01 -5.56 -3.14
CA TRP A 50 5.32 -4.36 -2.64
C TRP A 50 4.02 -4.68 -1.90
N LEU A 51 3.26 -5.68 -2.35
CA LEU A 51 2.06 -6.13 -1.65
C LEU A 51 2.40 -6.69 -0.25
N LYS A 52 3.46 -7.52 -0.16
CA LYS A 52 3.95 -8.09 1.11
C LYS A 52 4.44 -7.01 2.09
N VAL A 53 5.19 -6.02 1.61
CA VAL A 53 5.67 -4.90 2.44
C VAL A 53 4.50 -4.18 3.12
N ILE A 54 3.42 -3.92 2.39
CA ILE A 54 2.25 -3.20 2.92
C ILE A 54 1.47 -4.07 3.91
N GLU A 55 1.39 -5.38 3.66
CA GLU A 55 0.84 -6.33 4.62
C GLU A 55 1.64 -6.33 5.94
N MET A 56 2.97 -6.40 5.86
CA MET A 56 3.85 -6.35 7.03
C MET A 56 3.68 -5.04 7.82
N MET A 57 3.65 -3.90 7.12
CA MET A 57 3.41 -2.58 7.73
C MET A 57 2.08 -2.52 8.48
N ASN A 58 1.07 -3.26 8.01
CA ASN A 58 -0.22 -3.36 8.70
C ASN A 58 -0.20 -4.36 9.87
N GLN A 59 0.53 -5.46 9.78
CA GLN A 59 0.66 -6.45 10.87
C GLN A 59 1.39 -5.86 12.09
N GLU A 60 2.42 -5.06 11.89
CA GLU A 60 3.12 -4.34 12.97
C GLU A 60 2.19 -3.41 13.77
N LEU A 61 1.10 -2.92 13.17
CA LEU A 61 0.08 -2.13 13.88
C LEU A 61 -0.78 -3.01 14.79
N SER A 62 -1.12 -4.20 14.34
CA SER A 62 -1.99 -5.13 15.07
C SER A 62 -1.33 -5.57 16.38
N GLN A 63 -0.02 -5.85 16.32
CA GLN A 63 0.77 -6.24 17.49
C GLN A 63 1.03 -5.09 18.46
N LYS A 64 1.13 -3.84 18.00
CA LYS A 64 1.31 -2.66 18.88
C LYS A 64 0.04 -2.19 19.60
N ASN A 65 -1.13 -2.68 19.17
CA ASN A 65 -2.42 -2.36 19.79
C ASN A 65 -3.01 -3.55 20.59
N SER A 66 -2.25 -4.64 20.76
CA SER A 66 -2.52 -5.72 21.71
C SER A 66 -1.70 -5.53 22.98
#